data_AF-S7WT74-F1
#
_entry.id   AF-S7WT74-F1
#
_cell.length_a   1.000
_cell.length_b   1.000
_cell.length_c   1.000
_cell.angle_alpha   90.00
_cell.angle_beta   90.00
_cell.angle_gamma   90.00
#
_symmetry.space_group_name_H-M   'P 1'
#
loop_
_entity.id
_entity.type
_entity.pdbx_description
1 polymer ?
#
loop_
_entity_poly.entity_id
_entity_poly.type
_entity_poly.pdbx_seq_one_letter_code
_entity_poly.pdbx_strand_id
1 'polypeptide(L)'
;MNKALVMSLIGGLAIGLTACASTPTNTLAIQKENNQYEVTGIGKTNLISKNNAISAAQKTCTRNTSPVVVDEKTAYQGVLKDVVDEETGRLVEAAAGVIGTLTGKNASLAKDDDYQTTLTFYCKANT
;
A
#
# COMPACT_ATOMS: atom_id res chain seq x y z
N MET A 1 20.46 -44.44 39.31
CA MET A 1 20.03 -44.04 37.94
C MET A 1 19.03 -42.90 38.09
N ASN A 2 19.39 -41.72 37.59
CA ASN A 2 18.85 -40.42 37.99
C ASN A 2 17.39 -40.21 37.54
N LYS A 3 16.52 -39.87 38.49
CA LYS A 3 15.10 -39.49 38.28
C LYS A 3 14.90 -38.15 37.56
N ALA A 4 15.96 -37.57 36.99
CA ALA A 4 15.95 -36.22 36.42
C ALA A 4 15.59 -36.15 34.93
N LEU A 5 15.38 -37.28 34.24
CA LEU A 5 15.28 -37.28 32.77
C LEU A 5 13.84 -37.34 32.23
N VAL A 6 12.82 -37.50 33.07
CA VAL A 6 11.42 -37.70 32.61
C VAL A 6 10.61 -36.40 32.56
N MET A 7 11.16 -35.27 33.02
CA MET A 7 10.48 -33.98 33.07
C MET A 7 10.84 -33.07 31.88
N SER A 8 10.95 -33.65 30.68
CA SER A 8 11.11 -32.90 29.42
C SER A 8 9.93 -33.17 28.49
N LEU A 9 8.73 -33.19 29.07
CA LEU A 9 7.47 -33.10 28.34
C LEU A 9 7.01 -31.64 28.36
N ILE A 10 6.68 -31.10 27.18
CA ILE A 10 5.90 -29.87 26.95
C ILE A 10 6.72 -28.57 27.02
N GLY A 11 7.54 -28.32 26.00
CA GLY A 11 8.23 -27.03 25.85
C GLY A 11 8.70 -26.79 24.42
N GLY A 12 7.79 -26.75 23.46
CA GLY A 12 8.21 -26.56 22.07
C GLY A 12 7.09 -26.51 21.03
N LEU A 13 5.95 -25.89 21.35
CA LEU A 13 4.97 -25.49 20.33
C LEU A 13 4.69 -24.00 20.48
N ALA A 14 5.51 -23.18 19.82
CA ALA A 14 5.15 -21.84 19.37
C ALA A 14 6.25 -21.33 18.43
N ILE A 15 6.55 -22.05 17.34
CA ILE A 15 7.24 -21.42 16.22
C ILE A 15 6.20 -20.46 15.65
N GLY A 16 6.37 -19.17 15.95
CA GLY A 16 5.47 -18.10 15.58
C GLY A 16 5.18 -18.15 14.08
N LEU A 17 3.93 -18.46 13.74
CA LEU A 17 3.36 -18.15 12.44
C LEU A 17 3.18 -16.62 12.36
N THR A 18 4.28 -15.87 12.24
CA THR A 18 4.20 -14.52 11.71
C THR A 18 3.97 -14.67 10.20
N ALA A 19 2.74 -15.01 9.82
CA ALA A 19 2.30 -14.83 8.45
C ALA A 19 2.36 -13.33 8.19
N CYS A 20 3.44 -12.88 7.53
CA CYS A 20 3.51 -11.56 6.94
C CYS A 20 2.47 -11.52 5.82
N ALA A 21 1.19 -11.31 6.15
CA ALA A 21 0.22 -10.79 5.23
C ALA A 21 0.59 -9.32 4.98
N SER A 22 1.73 -9.09 4.33
CA SER A 22 2.10 -7.77 3.84
C SER A 22 1.12 -7.43 2.73
N THR A 23 0.23 -6.47 2.98
CA THR A 23 -0.68 -5.95 1.96
C THR A 23 0.14 -5.50 0.75
N PRO A 24 -0.11 -6.03 -0.46
CA PRO A 24 0.64 -5.65 -1.64
C PRO A 24 0.44 -4.16 -1.91
N THR A 25 1.53 -3.39 -1.95
CA THR A 25 1.47 -1.92 -2.11
C THR A 25 1.30 -1.47 -3.56
N ASN A 26 1.34 -2.39 -4.52
CA ASN A 26 1.09 -2.14 -5.93
C ASN A 26 0.63 -3.41 -6.66
N THR A 27 -0.01 -3.24 -7.81
CA THR A 27 -0.37 -4.34 -8.71
C THR A 27 0.83 -4.79 -9.55
N LEU A 28 0.71 -5.95 -10.17
CA LEU A 28 1.56 -6.34 -11.29
C LEU A 28 1.31 -5.41 -12.48
N ALA A 29 2.31 -5.24 -13.33
CA ALA A 29 2.19 -4.46 -14.56
C ALA A 29 1.41 -5.23 -15.62
N ILE A 30 0.47 -4.57 -16.28
CA ILE A 30 -0.30 -5.10 -17.41
C ILE A 30 0.13 -4.34 -18.66
N GLN A 31 0.57 -5.06 -19.70
CA GLN A 31 0.84 -4.45 -21.00
C GLN A 31 -0.48 -4.09 -21.68
N LYS A 32 -0.63 -2.81 -22.04
CA LYS A 32 -1.73 -2.28 -22.84
C LYS A 32 -1.32 -2.14 -24.30
N GLU A 33 -2.24 -1.70 -25.14
CA GLU A 33 -1.95 -1.39 -26.54
C GLU A 33 -0.82 -0.34 -26.67
N ASN A 34 -0.22 -0.26 -27.85
CA ASN A 34 0.83 0.71 -28.17
C ASN A 34 2.08 0.62 -27.27
N ASN A 35 2.41 -0.58 -26.77
CA ASN A 35 3.56 -0.83 -25.87
C ASN A 35 3.53 0.02 -24.60
N GLN A 36 2.34 0.37 -24.13
CA GLN A 36 2.13 0.99 -22.83
C GLN A 36 1.96 -0.09 -21.77
N TYR A 37 2.15 0.29 -20.52
CA TYR A 37 2.01 -0.54 -19.34
C TYR A 37 1.15 0.19 -18.33
N GLU A 38 0.35 -0.55 -17.60
CA GLU A 38 -0.47 -0.03 -16.52
C GLU A 38 -0.06 -0.68 -15.20
N VAL A 39 0.13 0.14 -14.17
CA VAL A 39 0.35 -0.29 -12.79
C VAL A 39 -0.55 0.52 -11.88
N THR A 40 -1.00 -0.07 -10.78
CA THR A 40 -1.71 0.66 -9.72
C THR A 40 -0.93 0.57 -8.42
N GLY A 41 -0.58 1.72 -7.83
CA GLY A 41 -0.01 1.81 -6.49
C GLY A 41 -1.08 2.15 -5.46
N ILE A 42 -1.04 1.49 -4.31
CA ILE A 42 -1.98 1.75 -3.21
C ILE A 42 -1.25 2.40 -2.03
N GLY A 43 -1.95 3.22 -1.25
CA GLY A 43 -1.37 3.82 -0.05
C GLY A 43 -2.39 4.55 0.80
N LYS A 44 -2.07 4.72 2.08
CA LYS A 44 -2.86 5.52 3.03
C LYS A 44 -2.94 7.01 2.71
N THR A 45 -2.04 7.52 1.86
CA THR A 45 -2.10 8.89 1.36
C THR A 45 -1.88 8.90 -0.14
N ASN A 46 -2.39 9.94 -0.80
CA ASN A 46 -2.14 10.21 -2.22
C ASN A 46 -0.65 10.11 -2.57
N LEU A 47 0.23 10.74 -1.77
CA LEU A 47 1.68 10.70 -1.99
C LEU A 47 2.27 9.28 -1.92
N ILE A 48 1.84 8.48 -0.93
CA ILE A 48 2.33 7.10 -0.78
C ILE A 48 1.86 6.24 -1.96
N SER A 49 0.59 6.37 -2.34
CA SER A 49 0.01 5.67 -3.49
C SER A 49 0.75 6.01 -4.80
N LYS A 50 1.05 7.29 -5.04
CA LYS A 50 1.85 7.74 -6.19
C LYS A 50 3.26 7.16 -6.19
N ASN A 51 3.97 7.24 -5.07
CA ASN A 51 5.33 6.71 -4.96
C ASN A 51 5.37 5.20 -5.18
N ASN A 52 4.37 4.47 -4.69
CA ASN A 52 4.25 3.02 -4.92
C ASN A 52 3.98 2.70 -6.39
N ALA A 53 3.13 3.48 -7.08
CA ALA A 53 2.90 3.33 -8.52
C ALA A 53 4.17 3.64 -9.34
N ILE A 54 4.90 4.71 -9.01
CA ILE A 54 6.17 5.06 -9.65
C ILE A 54 7.21 3.96 -9.44
N SER A 55 7.33 3.43 -8.22
CA SER A 55 8.25 2.32 -7.94
C SER A 55 7.90 1.08 -8.76
N ALA A 56 6.62 0.76 -8.92
CA ALA A 56 6.17 -0.33 -9.77
C ALA A 56 6.50 -0.09 -11.26
N ALA A 57 6.30 1.14 -11.75
CA ALA A 57 6.66 1.52 -13.12
C ALA A 57 8.18 1.42 -13.38
N GLN A 58 9.00 1.88 -12.44
CA GLN A 58 10.45 1.76 -12.50
C GLN A 58 10.91 0.29 -12.53
N LYS A 59 10.27 -0.58 -11.74
CA LYS A 59 10.56 -2.02 -11.73
C LYS A 59 10.12 -2.73 -13.00
N THR A 60 9.11 -2.20 -13.69
CA THR A 60 8.61 -2.75 -14.96
C THR A 60 9.58 -2.45 -16.10
N CYS A 61 10.19 -1.27 -16.11
CA CYS A 61 11.20 -0.92 -17.10
C CYS A 61 12.54 -1.60 -16.82
N THR A 62 13.23 -2.01 -17.88
CA THR A 62 14.56 -2.64 -17.80
C THR A 62 15.66 -1.63 -17.41
N ARG A 63 16.86 -2.11 -17.05
CA ARG A 63 17.99 -1.29 -16.56
C ARG A 63 18.36 -0.07 -17.41
N ASN A 64 18.09 -0.08 -18.73
CA ASN A 64 18.46 1.01 -19.64
C ASN A 64 17.25 1.83 -20.11
N THR A 65 16.10 1.65 -19.48
CA THR A 65 14.86 2.32 -19.83
C THR A 65 14.23 2.95 -18.61
N SER A 66 13.67 4.13 -18.76
CA SER A 66 12.90 4.81 -17.71
C SER A 66 11.43 4.87 -18.09
N PRO A 67 10.51 4.77 -17.12
CA PRO A 67 9.10 4.96 -17.37
C PRO A 67 8.83 6.43 -17.76
N VAL A 68 8.07 6.62 -18.83
CA VAL A 68 7.49 7.91 -19.22
C VAL A 68 5.99 7.80 -19.04
N VAL A 69 5.45 8.60 -18.12
CA VAL A 69 4.03 8.60 -17.78
C VAL A 69 3.23 9.22 -18.92
N VAL A 70 2.20 8.50 -19.36
CA VAL A 70 1.22 8.94 -20.37
C VAL A 70 -0.06 9.41 -19.69
N ASP A 71 -0.49 8.68 -18.65
CA ASP A 71 -1.68 8.98 -17.89
C ASP A 71 -1.47 8.66 -16.40
N GLU A 72 -2.02 9.49 -15.53
CA GLU A 72 -2.02 9.31 -14.08
C GLU A 72 -3.42 9.60 -13.54
N LYS A 73 -3.98 8.62 -12.83
CA LYS A 73 -5.27 8.75 -12.16
C LYS A 73 -5.17 8.30 -10.72
N THR A 74 -5.42 9.22 -9.79
CA THR A 74 -5.55 8.90 -8.35
C THR A 74 -7.02 8.90 -7.95
N ALA A 75 -7.45 7.88 -7.21
CA ALA A 75 -8.78 7.78 -6.65
C ALA A 75 -8.70 7.51 -5.14
N TYR A 76 -9.48 8.24 -4.36
CA TYR A 76 -9.75 7.89 -2.97
C TYR A 76 -10.81 6.77 -2.90
N GLN A 77 -10.51 5.73 -2.13
CA GLN A 77 -11.27 4.51 -1.95
C GLN A 77 -11.61 4.24 -0.47
N GLY A 78 -11.29 5.19 0.41
CA GLY A 78 -11.60 5.07 1.83
C GLY A 78 -13.10 5.07 2.11
N VAL A 79 -13.45 4.72 3.36
CA VAL A 79 -14.83 4.49 3.82
C VAL A 79 -15.80 5.66 3.64
N LEU A 80 -15.29 6.83 3.27
CA LEU A 80 -16.02 8.07 3.07
C LEU A 80 -16.21 8.47 1.59
N LYS A 81 -15.69 7.68 0.64
CA LYS A 81 -15.69 7.95 -0.81
C LYS A 81 -17.04 8.41 -1.37
N ASP A 82 -18.15 7.85 -0.90
CA ASP A 82 -19.50 8.11 -1.42
C ASP A 82 -20.39 8.92 -0.46
N VAL A 83 -19.83 9.37 0.68
CA VAL A 83 -20.63 9.98 1.77
C VAL A 83 -20.25 11.46 2.01
N VAL A 84 -19.04 11.86 1.62
CA VAL A 84 -18.55 13.25 1.74
C VAL A 84 -17.67 13.61 0.54
N ASP A 85 -17.79 14.85 0.09
CA ASP A 85 -16.89 15.43 -0.91
C ASP A 85 -15.42 15.36 -0.40
N GLU A 86 -14.45 15.24 -1.31
CA GLU A 86 -13.03 15.01 -0.98
C GLU A 86 -12.46 16.06 -0.01
N GLU A 87 -12.98 17.30 -0.09
CA GLU A 87 -12.63 18.39 0.83
C GLU A 87 -13.17 18.16 2.26
N THR A 88 -14.37 17.59 2.37
CA THR A 88 -15.01 17.30 3.67
C THR A 88 -14.42 16.04 4.33
N GLY A 89 -14.04 15.02 3.54
CA GLY A 89 -13.35 13.84 4.04
C GLY A 89 -12.01 14.18 4.72
N ARG A 90 -11.24 15.09 4.12
CA ARG A 90 -9.98 15.62 4.70
C ARG A 90 -10.20 16.39 6.00
N LEU A 91 -11.29 17.16 6.09
CA LEU A 91 -11.67 17.91 7.30
C LEU A 91 -12.11 16.98 8.43
N VAL A 92 -12.85 15.91 8.12
CA VAL A 92 -13.26 14.90 9.12
C VAL A 92 -12.05 14.13 9.65
N GLU A 93 -11.12 13.74 8.79
CA GLU A 93 -9.88 13.08 9.21
C GLU A 93 -9.02 13.99 10.10
N ALA A 94 -8.90 15.28 9.73
CA ALA A 94 -8.23 16.27 10.57
C ALA A 94 -8.92 16.45 11.93
N ALA A 95 -10.27 16.47 11.98
CA ALA A 95 -11.03 16.57 13.23
C ALA A 95 -10.93 15.30 14.08
N ALA A 96 -10.92 14.12 13.48
CA ALA A 96 -10.69 12.85 14.17
C ALA A 96 -9.29 12.78 14.78
N GLY A 97 -8.28 13.35 14.13
CA GLY A 97 -6.93 13.50 14.68
C GLY A 97 -6.87 14.35 15.95
N VAL A 98 -7.68 15.42 16.05
CA VAL A 98 -7.71 16.28 17.24
C VAL A 98 -8.53 15.65 18.38
N ILE A 99 -9.67 15.02 18.10
CA ILE A 99 -10.51 14.40 19.14
C ILE A 99 -9.94 13.05 19.62
N GLY A 100 -9.25 12.31 18.74
CA GLY A 100 -8.60 11.03 19.07
C GLY A 100 -7.43 11.17 20.06
N THR A 101 -6.71 12.30 20.03
CA THR A 101 -5.64 12.57 21.00
C THR A 101 -6.15 12.84 22.41
N LEU A 102 -7.36 13.38 22.56
CA LEU A 102 -7.98 13.66 23.86
C LEU A 102 -8.62 12.43 24.52
N THR A 103 -8.98 11.41 23.72
CA THR A 103 -9.67 10.19 24.20
C THR A 103 -8.78 8.94 24.21
N GLY A 104 -7.50 9.06 23.86
CA GLY A 104 -6.52 7.95 23.90
C GLY A 104 -6.76 6.84 22.87
N LYS A 105 -7.72 7.02 21.96
CA LYS A 105 -7.98 6.12 20.83
C LYS A 105 -7.55 6.82 19.55
N ASN A 106 -6.40 6.42 19.02
CA ASN A 106 -5.98 6.73 17.66
C ASN A 106 -6.96 6.07 16.67
N ALA A 107 -8.12 6.67 16.46
CA ALA A 107 -9.03 6.31 15.38
C ALA A 107 -8.45 6.89 14.08
N SER A 108 -7.31 6.33 13.63
CA SER A 108 -6.84 6.57 12.27
C SER A 108 -7.85 5.93 11.35
N LEU A 109 -8.74 6.75 10.78
CA LEU A 109 -9.69 6.33 9.74
C LEU A 109 -8.96 5.97 8.45
N ALA A 110 -7.74 6.50 8.27
CA ALA A 110 -6.87 6.19 7.15
C ALA A 110 -6.45 4.72 7.15
N LYS A 111 -6.80 3.99 6.09
CA LYS A 111 -6.32 2.64 5.81
C LYS A 111 -5.25 2.64 4.72
N ASP A 112 -4.43 1.60 4.70
CA ASP A 112 -3.30 1.49 3.77
C ASP A 112 -3.68 1.40 2.28
N ASP A 113 -4.97 1.20 1.97
CA ASP A 113 -5.56 1.09 0.64
C ASP A 113 -6.50 2.25 0.25
N ASP A 114 -6.56 3.29 1.08
CA ASP A 114 -7.46 4.43 0.89
C ASP A 114 -7.20 5.25 -0.37
N TYR A 115 -5.98 5.26 -0.90
CA TYR A 115 -5.66 5.90 -2.16
C TYR A 115 -5.12 4.87 -3.13
N GLN A 116 -5.63 4.90 -4.36
CA GLN A 116 -5.14 4.10 -5.48
C GLN A 116 -4.74 5.02 -6.61
N THR A 117 -3.52 4.87 -7.12
CA THR A 117 -3.00 5.64 -8.23
C THR A 117 -2.65 4.69 -9.36
N THR A 118 -3.38 4.79 -10.46
CA THR A 118 -3.12 4.07 -11.69
C THR A 118 -2.23 4.92 -12.58
N LEU A 119 -1.09 4.36 -13.01
CA LEU A 119 -0.19 4.95 -13.97
C LEU A 119 -0.24 4.15 -15.26
N THR A 120 -0.50 4.82 -16.37
CA THR A 120 -0.20 4.30 -17.71
C THR A 120 1.11 4.94 -18.17
N PHE A 121 2.08 4.12 -18.57
CA PHE A 121 3.41 4.59 -18.96
C PHE A 121 3.99 3.72 -20.07
N TYR A 122 5.05 4.18 -20.74
CA TYR A 122 5.89 3.35 -21.59
C TYR A 122 7.35 3.44 -21.16
N CYS A 123 8.15 2.43 -21.50
CA CYS A 123 9.57 2.42 -21.17
C CYS A 123 10.37 3.07 -22.31
N LYS A 124 11.01 4.21 -22.05
CA LYS A 124 11.87 4.93 -22.99
C LYS A 124 13.34 4.63 -22.69
N ALA A 125 14.15 4.37 -23.70
CA ALA A 125 15.59 4.21 -23.53
C ALA A 125 16.23 5.50 -22.97
N ASN A 126 17.12 5.34 -21.99
CA ASN A 126 17.93 6.42 -21.46
C ASN A 126 19.02 6.72 -22.50
N THR A 127 18.84 7.80 -23.26
CA THR A 127 19.85 8.33 -24.19
C THR A 127 20.87 9.19 -23.47
#